data_AF-A0A2E4JDF5-F1
#
_entry.id   AF-A0A2E4JDF5-F1
#
_cell.length_a   1.000
_cell.length_b   1.000
_cell.length_c   1.000
_cell.angle_alpha   90.00
_cell.angle_beta   90.00
_cell.angle_gamma   90.00
#
_symmetry.space_group_name_H-M   'P 1'
#
loop_
_entity.id
_entity.type
_entity.pdbx_description
1 polymer ?
#
loop_
_entity_poly.entity_id
_entity_poly.type
_entity_poly.pdbx_seq_one_letter_code
_entity_poly.pdbx_strand_id
1 'polypeptide(L)' 'MTVTRGQVWLYAGGDVKPTALRLGITDGAFTELLDPAIPLGTELVTNISLADGALSRPTGPTNSPLIPQRRSFFGR' A
#
# COMPACT_ATOMS: atom_id res chain seq x y z
N MET A 1 -11.76 -23.70 12.33
CA MET A 1 -10.52 -23.13 11.78
C MET A 1 -10.86 -21.79 11.15
N THR A 2 -10.31 -20.69 11.67
CA THR A 2 -10.53 -19.36 11.09
C THR A 2 -9.61 -19.20 9.88
N VAL A 3 -10.16 -18.80 8.75
CA VAL A 3 -9.37 -18.50 7.55
C VAL A 3 -9.55 -17.03 7.19
N THR A 4 -8.43 -16.33 7.05
CA THR A 4 -8.39 -14.92 6.68
C THR A 4 -7.75 -14.77 5.31
N ARG A 5 -8.22 -13.81 4.50
CA ARG A 5 -7.57 -13.45 3.23
C ARG A 5 -6.55 -12.36 3.48
N GLY A 6 -5.36 -12.50 2.91
CA GLY A 6 -4.28 -11.52 2.99
C GLY A 6 -3.60 -11.30 1.66
N GLN A 7 -2.66 -10.37 1.63
CA GLN A 7 -1.77 -10.16 0.50
C GLN A 7 -0.37 -9.89 1.02
N VAL A 8 0.61 -10.41 0.30
CA VAL A 8 2.02 -10.09 0.50
C VAL A 8 2.63 -9.70 -0.84
N TRP A 9 3.84 -9.16 -0.80
CA TRP A 9 4.60 -8.84 -1.99
C TRP A 9 5.85 -9.71 -2.05
N LEU A 10 5.90 -10.58 -3.06
CA LEU A 10 7.06 -11.42 -3.31
C LEU A 10 8.11 -10.60 -4.05
N TYR A 11 9.35 -10.73 -3.61
CA TYR A 11 10.49 -10.13 -4.30
C TYR A 11 11.21 -11.21 -5.10
N ALA A 12 11.34 -10.99 -6.41
CA ALA A 12 12.03 -11.92 -7.29
C ALA A 12 12.69 -11.16 -8.44
N GLY A 13 14.00 -11.31 -8.58
CA GLY A 13 14.74 -10.76 -9.72
C GLY A 13 14.70 -9.23 -9.83
N GLY A 14 14.58 -8.51 -8.72
CA GLY A 14 14.46 -7.05 -8.72
C GLY A 14 13.03 -6.52 -8.75
N ASP A 15 12.06 -7.39 -9.05
CA ASP A 15 10.65 -7.02 -9.17
C ASP A 15 9.86 -7.40 -7.91
N VAL A 16 8.78 -6.65 -7.69
CA VAL A 16 7.85 -6.84 -6.58
C VAL A 16 6.49 -7.25 -7.12
N LYS A 17 6.02 -8.45 -6.76
CA LYS A 17 4.75 -9.01 -7.24
C LYS A 17 3.73 -9.19 -6.11
N PRO A 18 2.55 -8.55 -6.16
CA PRO A 18 1.49 -8.80 -5.19
C PRO A 18 0.98 -10.23 -5.35
N THR A 19 0.83 -10.93 -4.21
CA THR A 19 0.39 -12.32 -4.15
C THR A 19 -0.66 -12.46 -3.05
N ALA A 20 -1.87 -12.87 -3.44
CA ALA A 20 -2.97 -13.11 -2.52
C ALA A 20 -2.75 -14.41 -1.74
N LEU A 21 -3.07 -14.40 -0.44
CA LEU A 21 -2.88 -15.50 0.49
C LEU A 21 -4.19 -15.88 1.19
N ARG A 22 -4.26 -17.13 1.64
CA ARG A 22 -5.16 -17.62 2.68
C ARG A 22 -4.33 -17.93 3.92
N LEU A 23 -4.70 -17.32 5.02
CA LEU A 23 -3.99 -17.34 6.28
C LEU A 23 -4.80 -18.09 7.32
N GLY A 24 -4.11 -18.88 8.15
CA GLY A 24 -4.66 -19.61 9.28
C GLY A 24 -4.46 -18.85 10.58
N ILE A 25 -4.06 -19.57 11.62
CA ILE A 25 -3.83 -19.01 12.94
C ILE A 25 -2.54 -18.16 12.99
N THR A 26 -2.50 -17.20 13.91
CA THR A 26 -1.30 -16.41 14.20
C THR A 26 -0.99 -16.47 15.69
N ASP A 27 0.30 -16.44 16.03
CA ASP A 27 0.80 -16.29 17.41
C ASP A 27 1.24 -14.85 17.72
N GLY A 28 1.00 -13.91 16.80
CA GLY A 28 1.41 -12.51 16.88
C GLY A 28 2.77 -12.19 16.26
N ALA A 29 3.62 -13.21 16.02
CA ALA A 29 4.89 -13.05 15.32
C ALA A 29 4.87 -13.73 13.95
N PHE A 30 4.26 -14.90 13.88
CA PHE A 30 4.10 -15.73 12.70
C PHE A 30 2.62 -15.98 12.42
N THR A 31 2.30 -16.17 11.14
CA THR A 31 0.96 -16.55 10.70
C THR A 31 1.08 -17.78 9.82
N GLU A 32 0.23 -18.76 10.06
CA GLU A 32 0.14 -19.96 9.24
C GLU A 32 -0.30 -19.59 7.82
N LEU A 33 0.47 -20.03 6.82
CA LEU A 33 0.12 -19.91 5.41
C LEU A 33 -0.61 -21.19 4.97
N LEU A 34 -1.86 -21.04 4.56
CA LEU A 34 -2.68 -22.16 4.07
C LEU A 34 -2.54 -22.32 2.57
N ASP A 35 -2.66 -21.22 1.82
CA ASP A 35 -2.55 -21.20 0.36
C ASP A 35 -2.08 -19.82 -0.15
N PRO A 36 -1.42 -19.74 -1.31
CA PRO A 36 -0.80 -20.86 -2.03
C PRO A 36 0.45 -21.35 -1.31
N ALA A 37 0.94 -22.55 -1.67
CA ALA A 37 2.26 -22.98 -1.26
C ALA A 37 3.32 -22.05 -1.88
N ILE A 38 4.09 -21.37 -1.03
CA ILE A 38 5.22 -20.53 -1.43
C ILE A 38 6.50 -21.35 -1.23
N PRO A 39 7.35 -21.50 -2.26
CA PRO A 39 8.62 -22.21 -2.11
C PRO A 39 9.48 -21.61 -0.99
N LEU A 40 10.14 -22.48 -0.22
CA LEU A 40 11.09 -22.03 0.79
C LEU A 40 12.22 -21.22 0.14
N GLY A 41 12.68 -20.18 0.83
CA GLY A 41 13.67 -19.24 0.30
C GLY A 41 13.12 -18.16 -0.61
N THR A 42 11.80 -18.14 -0.89
CA THR A 42 11.18 -17.00 -1.57
C THR A 42 11.26 -15.76 -0.68
N GLU A 43 11.79 -14.66 -1.22
CA GLU A 43 11.91 -13.41 -0.48
C GLU A 43 10.59 -12.65 -0.44
N LEU A 44 10.34 -12.01 0.71
CA LEU A 44 9.14 -11.24 0.98
C LEU A 44 9.50 -9.83 1.41
N VAL A 45 8.75 -8.85 0.91
CA VAL A 45 8.87 -7.47 1.39
C VAL A 45 8.28 -7.37 2.79
N THR A 46 9.11 -7.00 3.78
CA THR A 46 8.70 -6.82 5.19
C THR A 46 8.67 -5.36 5.62
N ASN A 47 9.33 -4.47 4.86
CA ASN A 47 9.35 -3.04 5.13
C ASN A 47 9.50 -2.24 3.83
N ILE A 48 9.02 -1.00 3.83
CA ILE A 48 9.19 -0.05 2.73
C ILE A 48 9.79 1.22 3.34
N SER A 49 10.98 1.59 2.88
CA SER A 49 11.62 2.85 3.25
C SER A 49 11.48 3.84 2.10
N LEU A 50 10.77 4.95 2.34
CA LEU A 50 10.78 6.09 1.43
C LEU A 50 11.91 7.02 1.89
N ALA A 51 12.68 7.57 0.95
CA ALA A 51 13.60 8.65 1.29
C ALA A 51 12.81 9.86 1.83
N ASP A 52 13.38 10.56 2.82
CA ASP A 52 12.79 11.77 3.42
C ASP A 52 12.44 12.78 2.31
N GLY A 53 11.14 12.90 2.00
CA GLY A 53 10.62 13.84 0.99
C GLY A 53 9.59 13.30 -0.01
N ALA A 54 9.36 11.98 -0.08
CA ALA A 54 8.51 11.38 -1.12
C ALA A 54 6.98 11.37 -0.82
N LEU A 55 6.47 12.36 -0.09
CA LEU A 55 5.04 12.69 -0.09
C LEU A 55 4.86 14.14 -0.54
N SER A 56 5.09 14.40 -1.83
CA SER A 56 4.60 15.65 -2.42
C SER A 56 3.09 15.55 -2.52
N ARG A 57 2.37 16.10 -1.53
CA ARG A 57 0.96 16.45 -1.72
C ARG A 57 0.93 17.43 -2.91
N PRO A 58 0.16 17.17 -3.98
CA PRO A 58 0.06 18.12 -5.07
C PRO A 58 -0.46 19.46 -4.54
N THR A 59 0.43 20.44 -4.41
CA THR A 59 0.08 21.84 -4.11
C THR A 59 -0.25 22.57 -5.40
N GLY A 60 -1.08 21.96 -6.24
CA GLY A 60 -1.67 22.65 -7.40
C GLY A 60 -2.79 23.58 -6.93
N PRO A 61 -3.08 24.67 -7.65
CA PRO A 61 -4.28 25.47 -7.39
C PRO A 61 -5.50 24.55 -7.41
N THR A 62 -6.27 24.54 -6.32
CA THR A 62 -7.50 23.75 -6.22
C THR A 62 -8.54 24.36 -7.15
N ASN A 63 -8.68 23.83 -8.37
CA ASN A 63 -9.76 24.15 -9.29
C ASN A 63 -10.99 23.26 -8.99
N SER A 64 -11.32 23.10 -7.72
CA SER A 64 -12.47 22.29 -7.31
C SER A 64 -13.76 22.98 -7.77
N PRO A 65 -14.62 22.32 -8.57
CA PRO A 65 -15.88 22.88 -9.02
C PRO A 65 -16.90 23.07 -7.88
N LEU A 66 -16.58 22.58 -6.69
CA LEU A 66 -17.40 22.71 -5.48
C LEU A 66 -16.94 23.86 -4.56
N ILE A 67 -15.81 24.49 -4.86
CA ILE A 67 -15.32 25.64 -4.10
C ILE A 67 -15.77 26.89 -4.86
N PRO A 68 -16.68 27.71 -4.30
CA PRO A 68 -17.08 28.96 -4.92
C PRO A 68 -15.86 29.86 -5.10
N GLN A 69 -15.45 30.06 -6.34
CA GLN A 69 -14.41 31.04 -6.65
C GLN A 69 -15.00 32.43 -6.39
N ARG A 70 -14.68 33.02 -5.23
CA ARG A 70 -14.99 34.42 -4.97
C ARG A 70 -14.27 35.25 -6.03
N ARG A 71 -15.02 35.64 -7.06
CA ARG A 71 -14.62 36.60 -8.09
C ARG A 71 -14.41 37.92 -7.36
N SER A 72 -13.15 38.23 -7.05
CA SER A 72 -12.79 39.52 -6.45
C SER A 72 -13.12 40.61 -7.46
N PHE A 73 -14.22 41.31 -7.24
CA PHE A 73 -14.55 42.57 -7.88
C PHE A 73 -14.48 43.65 -6.79
N PHE A 74 -14.07 44.86 -7.20
CA PHE A 74 -13.80 46.09 -6.41
C PHE A 74 -12.37 46.17 -5.84
N GLY A 75 -11.57 47.21 -6.10
CA GLY A 75 -11.77 48.51 -6.74
C GLY A 75 -10.50 49.36 -6.54
N ARG A 76 -10.43 50.52 -7.22
CA ARG A 76 -9.30 51.49 -7.25
C ARG A 76 -8.63 51.78 -5.91
#